data_AF-A0A7V3A9M5-F1
#
_entry.id   AF-A0A7V3A9M5-F1
#
_cell.length_a   1.000
_cell.length_b   1.000
_cell.length_c   1.000
_cell.angle_alpha   90.00
_cell.angle_beta   90.00
_cell.angle_gamma   90.00
#
_symmetry.space_group_name_H-M   'P 1'
#
loop_
_entity.id
_entity.type
_entity.pdbx_description
1 polymer ?
#
loop_
_entity_poly.entity_id
_entity_poly.type
_entity_poly.pdbx_seq_one_letter_code
_entity_poly.pdbx_strand_id
1 'polypeptide(L)'
;MKENRIFAKSNRTEGLNIALSEHITDALNIFESIKAKIPAHLHQLIRLAIIFHDLGKVLPAFQIKTIKNRLYKPSSPLINVPHSLFSVLLIEENKVHKKISEILQAQDQPRNDQSTNDYLKFLFSAIAYHHWRETFSQLISSYSNELGELCEELEIQEEMICQLEKNLHEELEKPQDGWAEFIKFNREMARGLSKGVPFYEYVCPPYQLYFCQSGQKLMTQS
;
A
#
# COMPACT_ATOMS: atom_id res chain seq x y z
N MET A 1 -26.32 5.90 -1.43
CA MET A 1 -24.87 5.83 -1.14
C MET A 1 -24.13 6.51 -2.27
N LYS A 2 -23.07 7.28 -1.99
CA LYS A 2 -22.24 7.88 -3.05
C LYS A 2 -21.46 6.79 -3.77
N GLU A 3 -21.47 6.81 -5.10
CA GLU A 3 -20.82 5.81 -5.96
C GLU A 3 -19.30 5.74 -5.76
N ASN A 4 -18.69 6.81 -5.24
CA ASN A 4 -17.24 6.91 -5.06
C ASN A 4 -16.77 6.61 -3.62
N ARG A 5 -17.70 6.30 -2.69
CA ARG A 5 -17.32 6.07 -1.28
C ARG A 5 -16.57 4.74 -1.16
N ILE A 6 -15.36 4.80 -0.60
CA ILE A 6 -14.51 3.63 -0.37
C ILE A 6 -14.78 3.11 1.05
N PHE A 7 -15.07 1.82 1.18
CA PHE A 7 -15.26 1.17 2.47
C PHE A 7 -14.08 0.27 2.83
N ALA A 8 -13.62 0.33 4.08
CA ALA A 8 -12.56 -0.52 4.60
C ALA A 8 -13.08 -1.81 5.24
N LYS A 9 -14.30 -1.79 5.81
CA LYS A 9 -14.95 -2.94 6.46
C LYS A 9 -16.45 -2.94 6.18
N SER A 10 -17.01 -4.13 5.95
CA SER A 10 -18.46 -4.36 5.99
C SER A 10 -18.87 -4.73 7.40
N ASN A 11 -19.93 -4.10 7.92
CA ASN A 11 -20.50 -4.49 9.19
C ASN A 11 -21.55 -5.58 8.94
N ARG A 12 -21.30 -6.81 9.42
CA ARG A 12 -22.14 -7.99 9.11
C ARG A 12 -23.39 -8.09 9.98
N THR A 13 -23.48 -7.27 11.03
CA THR A 13 -24.44 -7.42 12.12
C THR A 13 -25.26 -6.15 12.37
N GLU A 14 -25.70 -5.44 11.32
CA GLU A 14 -26.64 -4.29 11.35
C GLU A 14 -26.04 -2.87 11.41
N GLY A 15 -24.72 -2.70 11.35
CA GLY A 15 -24.10 -1.37 11.30
C GLY A 15 -23.87 -0.81 9.89
N LEU A 16 -23.61 0.50 9.81
CA LEU A 16 -23.10 1.15 8.61
C LEU A 16 -21.70 0.60 8.26
N ASN A 17 -21.42 0.45 6.96
CA ASN A 17 -20.06 0.14 6.49
C ASN A 17 -19.10 1.25 6.93
N ILE A 18 -17.89 0.85 7.34
CA ILE A 18 -16.86 1.79 7.81
C ILE A 18 -16.10 2.30 6.59
N ALA A 19 -16.06 3.62 6.40
CA ALA A 19 -15.33 4.25 5.31
C ALA A 19 -13.81 4.05 5.49
N LEU A 20 -13.05 4.17 4.41
CA LEU A 20 -11.59 4.06 4.47
C LEU A 20 -10.99 5.17 5.35
N SER A 21 -11.47 6.41 5.18
CA SER A 21 -11.06 7.55 6.01
C SER A 21 -11.34 7.31 7.49
N GLU A 22 -12.54 6.85 7.84
CA GLU A 22 -12.93 6.49 9.22
C GLU A 22 -11.99 5.41 9.80
N HIS A 23 -11.70 4.36 9.05
CA HIS A 23 -10.79 3.28 9.48
C HIS A 23 -9.35 3.77 9.69
N ILE A 24 -8.85 4.66 8.82
CA ILE A 24 -7.53 5.29 9.00
C ILE A 24 -7.52 6.18 10.24
N THR A 25 -8.54 7.01 10.45
CA THR A 25 -8.67 7.87 11.63
C THR A 25 -8.73 7.06 12.92
N ASP A 26 -9.50 5.96 12.95
CA ASP A 26 -9.56 5.06 14.10
C ASP A 26 -8.19 4.45 14.41
N ALA A 27 -7.46 3.98 13.38
CA ALA A 27 -6.13 3.43 13.55
C ALA A 27 -5.12 4.49 14.05
N LEU A 28 -5.20 5.73 13.55
CA LEU A 28 -4.40 6.85 14.04
C LEU A 28 -4.73 7.16 15.50
N ASN A 29 -6.01 7.20 15.90
CA ASN A 29 -6.42 7.45 17.29
C ASN A 29 -5.91 6.37 18.26
N ILE A 30 -5.95 5.10 17.83
CA ILE A 30 -5.35 4.00 18.59
C ILE A 30 -3.84 4.21 18.71
N PHE A 31 -3.17 4.55 17.61
CA PHE A 31 -1.74 4.84 17.62
C PHE A 31 -1.40 5.98 18.59
N GLU A 32 -2.14 7.09 18.57
CA GLU A 32 -1.95 8.20 19.51
C GLU A 32 -2.09 7.77 20.98
N SER A 33 -2.95 6.79 21.27
CA SER A 33 -3.14 6.25 22.61
C SER A 33 -1.98 5.36 23.08
N ILE A 34 -1.22 4.75 22.15
CA ILE A 34 -0.11 3.84 22.48
C ILE A 34 1.27 4.41 22.14
N LYS A 35 1.37 5.54 21.44
CA LYS A 35 2.64 6.09 20.92
C LYS A 35 3.68 6.33 21.99
N ALA A 36 3.27 6.61 23.24
CA ALA A 36 4.18 6.80 24.37
C ALA A 36 5.03 5.56 24.69
N LYS A 37 4.60 4.37 24.25
CA LYS A 37 5.33 3.10 24.40
C LYS A 37 6.29 2.82 23.24
N ILE A 38 6.34 3.71 22.24
CA ILE A 38 7.08 3.54 20.99
C ILE A 38 8.14 4.66 20.92
N PRO A 39 9.36 4.39 20.44
CA PRO A 39 10.38 5.43 20.25
C PRO A 39 9.86 6.60 19.41
N ALA A 40 10.05 7.83 19.91
CA ALA A 40 9.52 9.06 19.30
C ALA A 40 9.93 9.25 17.84
N HIS A 41 11.15 8.86 17.50
CA HIS A 41 11.68 8.98 16.14
C HIS A 41 10.87 8.18 15.10
N LEU A 42 10.18 7.11 15.52
CA LEU A 42 9.37 6.27 14.63
C LEU A 42 7.93 6.78 14.45
N HIS A 43 7.49 7.76 15.24
CA HIS A 43 6.05 8.11 15.30
C HIS A 43 5.51 8.57 13.94
N GLN A 44 6.22 9.44 13.25
CA GLN A 44 5.78 9.94 11.95
C GLN A 44 5.83 8.86 10.87
N LEU A 45 6.81 7.95 10.92
CA LEU A 45 6.91 6.82 9.98
C LEU A 45 5.75 5.84 10.16
N ILE A 46 5.37 5.55 11.41
CA ILE A 46 4.23 4.69 11.72
C ILE A 46 2.92 5.35 11.27
N ARG A 47 2.77 6.68 11.45
CA ARG A 47 1.62 7.42 10.92
C ARG A 47 1.51 7.26 9.39
N LEU A 48 2.62 7.43 8.65
CA LEU A 48 2.63 7.19 7.21
C LEU A 48 2.20 5.76 6.85
N ALA A 49 2.72 4.75 7.56
CA ALA A 49 2.33 3.36 7.33
C ALA A 49 0.82 3.14 7.56
N ILE A 50 0.26 3.72 8.63
CA ILE A 50 -1.19 3.65 8.93
C ILE A 50 -2.02 4.30 7.83
N ILE A 51 -1.60 5.46 7.32
CA ILE A 51 -2.35 6.17 6.27
C ILE A 51 -2.37 5.35 4.98
N PHE A 52 -1.25 4.72 4.63
CA PHE A 52 -1.08 4.07 3.34
C PHE A 52 -1.44 2.57 3.30
N HIS A 53 -1.55 1.88 4.44
CA HIS A 53 -1.67 0.41 4.45
C HIS A 53 -2.84 -0.12 3.61
N ASP A 54 -3.97 0.58 3.62
CA ASP A 54 -5.25 0.13 3.06
C ASP A 54 -5.70 0.87 1.79
N LEU A 55 -4.82 1.68 1.16
CA LEU A 55 -5.17 2.41 -0.07
C LEU A 55 -5.69 1.49 -1.17
N GLY A 56 -5.13 0.28 -1.29
CA GLY A 56 -5.53 -0.68 -2.30
C GLY A 56 -6.95 -1.22 -2.15
N LYS A 57 -7.64 -0.90 -1.05
CA LYS A 57 -9.08 -1.17 -0.91
C LYS A 57 -9.93 -0.35 -1.88
N VAL A 58 -9.36 0.65 -2.55
CA VAL A 58 -9.99 1.38 -3.68
C VAL A 58 -10.33 0.47 -4.86
N LEU A 59 -9.72 -0.71 -4.98
CA LEU A 59 -9.94 -1.60 -6.12
C LEU A 59 -11.42 -2.00 -6.27
N PRO A 60 -11.97 -2.00 -7.51
CA PRO A 60 -13.34 -2.41 -7.77
C PRO A 60 -13.63 -3.83 -7.28
N ALA A 61 -12.69 -4.76 -7.49
CA ALA A 61 -12.81 -6.13 -6.98
C ALA A 61 -12.99 -6.16 -5.46
N PHE A 62 -12.21 -5.39 -4.70
CA PHE A 62 -12.33 -5.34 -3.24
C PHE A 62 -13.68 -4.72 -2.82
N GLN A 63 -14.03 -3.56 -3.37
CA GLN A 63 -15.28 -2.88 -3.04
C GLN A 63 -16.51 -3.72 -3.37
N ILE A 64 -16.57 -4.28 -4.57
CA ILE A 64 -17.76 -4.96 -5.10
C ILE A 64 -17.83 -6.41 -4.63
N LYS A 65 -16.73 -7.18 -4.74
CA LYS A 65 -16.74 -8.62 -4.42
C LYS A 65 -16.59 -8.87 -2.92
N THR A 66 -15.70 -8.15 -2.24
CA THR A 66 -15.39 -8.38 -0.82
C THR A 66 -16.32 -7.62 0.11
N ILE A 67 -16.46 -6.31 -0.09
CA ILE A 67 -17.26 -5.44 0.79
C ILE A 67 -18.74 -5.36 0.37
N LYS A 68 -19.09 -5.83 -0.83
CA LYS A 68 -20.45 -5.76 -1.39
C LYS A 68 -20.96 -4.32 -1.60
N ASN A 69 -20.06 -3.38 -1.83
CA ASN A 69 -20.36 -2.02 -2.28
C ASN A 69 -20.76 -2.04 -3.77
N ARG A 70 -21.97 -2.56 -4.06
CA ARG A 70 -22.42 -2.87 -5.43
C ARG A 70 -22.54 -1.65 -6.36
N LEU A 71 -22.63 -0.45 -5.80
CA LEU A 71 -22.74 0.80 -6.54
C LEU A 71 -21.39 1.50 -6.72
N TYR A 72 -20.29 0.87 -6.29
CA TYR A 72 -18.97 1.47 -6.39
C TYR A 72 -18.58 1.73 -7.85
N LYS A 73 -18.07 2.92 -8.10
CA LYS A 73 -17.41 3.30 -9.35
C LYS A 73 -15.95 3.64 -9.07
N PRO A 74 -15.02 3.11 -9.89
CA PRO A 74 -15.28 2.33 -11.09
C PRO A 74 -15.66 0.87 -10.80
N SER A 75 -16.33 0.20 -11.76
CA SER A 75 -16.91 -1.15 -11.57
C SER A 75 -16.10 -2.31 -12.17
N SER A 76 -14.98 -2.01 -12.81
CA SER A 76 -14.03 -2.94 -13.43
C SER A 76 -12.63 -2.36 -13.31
N PRO A 77 -11.54 -3.13 -13.40
CA PRO A 77 -11.54 -4.59 -13.48
C PRO A 77 -11.91 -5.26 -12.16
N LEU A 78 -12.50 -6.45 -12.25
CA LEU A 78 -12.89 -7.25 -11.09
C LEU A 78 -11.84 -8.34 -10.78
N ILE A 79 -10.57 -8.04 -11.03
CA ILE A 79 -9.43 -8.94 -10.74
C ILE A 79 -9.07 -8.78 -9.26
N ASN A 80 -9.01 -9.90 -8.53
CA ASN A 80 -8.83 -9.88 -7.09
C ASN A 80 -7.35 -10.07 -6.73
N VAL A 81 -6.72 -8.99 -6.29
CA VAL A 81 -5.34 -9.01 -5.76
C VAL A 81 -5.34 -8.63 -4.28
N PRO A 82 -4.30 -8.98 -3.51
CA PRO A 82 -4.15 -8.47 -2.16
C PRO A 82 -4.07 -6.95 -2.15
N HIS A 83 -5.02 -6.29 -1.47
CA HIS A 83 -5.07 -4.84 -1.38
C HIS A 83 -3.79 -4.24 -0.77
N SER A 84 -3.12 -4.97 0.13
CA SER A 84 -1.86 -4.53 0.73
C SER A 84 -0.75 -4.31 -0.30
N LEU A 85 -0.66 -5.15 -1.32
CA LEU A 85 0.32 -4.98 -2.41
C LEU A 85 -0.10 -3.85 -3.34
N PHE A 86 -1.39 -3.79 -3.68
CA PHE A 86 -1.90 -2.72 -4.52
C PHE A 86 -1.83 -1.34 -3.85
N SER A 87 -1.85 -1.27 -2.51
CA SER A 87 -1.60 -0.02 -1.79
C SER A 87 -0.26 0.62 -2.16
N VAL A 88 0.80 -0.16 -2.37
CA VAL A 88 2.12 0.37 -2.73
C VAL A 88 2.13 1.00 -4.11
N LEU A 89 1.37 0.42 -5.05
CA LEU A 89 1.22 0.94 -6.42
C LEU A 89 0.53 2.31 -6.46
N LEU A 90 -0.08 2.78 -5.38
CA LEU A 90 -0.83 4.04 -5.31
C LEU A 90 -0.08 5.16 -4.59
N ILE A 91 1.20 4.96 -4.26
CA ILE A 91 2.01 5.89 -3.50
C ILE A 91 3.00 6.62 -4.43
N GLU A 92 3.02 7.95 -4.37
CA GLU A 92 4.05 8.79 -4.98
C GLU A 92 5.35 8.69 -4.17
N GLU A 93 6.15 7.70 -4.53
CA GLU A 93 7.40 7.33 -3.85
C GLU A 93 8.35 8.52 -3.66
N ASN A 94 8.51 9.38 -4.67
CA ASN A 94 9.43 10.51 -4.59
C ASN A 94 9.03 11.52 -3.50
N LYS A 95 7.71 11.77 -3.36
CA LYS A 95 7.19 12.65 -2.32
C LYS A 95 7.33 12.02 -0.94
N VAL A 96 7.07 10.72 -0.82
CA VAL A 96 7.26 10.00 0.45
C VAL A 96 8.73 9.97 0.85
N HIS A 97 9.65 9.70 -0.08
CA HIS A 97 11.09 9.76 0.16
C HIS A 97 11.51 11.14 0.68
N LYS A 98 11.05 12.22 0.03
CA LYS A 98 11.31 13.59 0.49
C LYS A 98 10.75 13.81 1.91
N LYS A 99 9.53 13.35 2.18
CA LYS A 99 8.89 13.48 3.50
C LYS A 99 9.67 12.73 4.59
N ILE A 100 10.17 11.54 4.31
CA ILE A 100 11.03 10.78 5.23
C ILE A 100 12.32 11.55 5.51
N SER A 101 12.97 12.08 4.48
CA SER A 101 14.18 12.90 4.63
C SER A 101 13.95 14.12 5.55
N GLU A 102 12.81 14.82 5.39
CA GLU A 102 12.40 15.92 6.25
C GLU A 102 12.17 15.48 7.71
N ILE A 103 11.53 14.31 7.92
CA ILE A 103 11.31 13.73 9.26
C ILE A 103 12.64 13.43 9.95
N LEU A 104 13.58 12.79 9.24
CA LEU A 104 14.88 12.43 9.80
C LEU A 104 15.72 13.67 10.12
N GLN A 105 15.66 14.69 9.26
CA GLN A 105 16.32 15.98 9.50
C GLN A 105 15.79 16.66 10.76
N ALA A 106 14.48 16.65 10.98
CA ALA A 106 13.87 17.25 12.17
C ALA A 106 14.19 16.52 13.48
N GLN A 107 14.78 15.33 13.40
CA GLN A 107 15.12 14.47 14.55
C GLN A 107 16.62 14.42 14.83
N ASP A 108 17.41 15.33 14.24
CA ASP A 108 18.88 15.36 14.33
C ASP A 108 19.55 14.02 13.94
N GLN A 109 18.90 13.20 13.10
CA GLN A 109 19.49 11.98 12.57
C GLN A 109 20.41 12.29 11.38
N PRO A 110 21.53 11.56 11.21
CA PRO A 110 22.49 11.83 10.15
C PRO A 110 21.85 11.72 8.76
N ARG A 111 21.98 12.79 7.96
CA ARG A 111 21.55 12.83 6.57
C ARG A 111 22.55 12.05 5.71
N ASN A 112 22.25 10.79 5.45
CA ASN A 112 22.77 10.14 4.25
C ASN A 112 21.60 9.50 3.48
N ASP A 113 21.70 9.52 2.15
CA ASP A 113 20.65 8.98 1.28
C ASP A 113 20.37 7.50 1.58
N GLN A 114 21.37 6.79 2.10
CA GLN A 114 21.24 5.42 2.54
C GLN A 114 20.19 5.25 3.64
N SER A 115 20.22 6.08 4.69
CA SER A 115 19.27 5.97 5.81
C SER A 115 17.84 6.25 5.36
N THR A 116 17.62 7.29 4.55
CA THR A 116 16.30 7.60 3.99
C THR A 116 15.76 6.44 3.16
N ASN A 117 16.61 5.84 2.31
CA ASN A 117 16.26 4.68 1.51
C ASN A 117 15.92 3.45 2.37
N ASP A 118 16.64 3.22 3.47
CA ASP A 118 16.35 2.10 4.37
C ASP A 118 15.00 2.28 5.08
N TYR A 119 14.69 3.49 5.56
CA TYR A 119 13.37 3.81 6.13
C TYR A 119 12.25 3.71 5.09
N LEU A 120 12.49 4.12 3.84
CA LEU A 120 11.52 3.96 2.75
C LEU A 120 11.22 2.47 2.51
N LYS A 121 12.26 1.62 2.46
CA LYS A 121 12.10 0.17 2.34
C LYS A 121 11.30 -0.39 3.50
N PHE A 122 11.61 -0.01 4.75
CA PHE A 122 10.84 -0.46 5.91
C PHE A 122 9.38 -0.03 5.86
N LEU A 123 9.10 1.21 5.43
CA LEU A 123 7.75 1.73 5.28
C LEU A 123 6.95 0.92 4.26
N PHE A 124 7.49 0.72 3.05
CA PHE A 124 6.81 -0.04 2.00
C PHE A 124 6.65 -1.52 2.38
N SER A 125 7.62 -2.09 3.09
CA SER A 125 7.52 -3.45 3.62
C SER A 125 6.36 -3.56 4.63
N ALA A 126 6.26 -2.61 5.56
CA ALA A 126 5.17 -2.56 6.52
C ALA A 126 3.80 -2.44 5.85
N ILE A 127 3.70 -1.65 4.78
CA ILE A 127 2.47 -1.48 3.99
C ILE A 127 2.13 -2.75 3.21
N ALA A 128 3.05 -3.29 2.41
CA ALA A 128 2.80 -4.44 1.55
C ALA A 128 2.44 -5.70 2.34
N TYR A 129 3.08 -5.88 3.51
CA TYR A 129 3.07 -7.14 4.25
C TYR A 129 2.30 -7.09 5.57
N HIS A 130 1.49 -6.06 5.82
CA HIS A 130 0.66 -5.95 7.03
C HIS A 130 -0.35 -7.10 7.21
N HIS A 131 -0.62 -7.85 6.14
CA HIS A 131 -1.50 -9.00 6.13
C HIS A 131 -0.79 -10.35 6.00
N TRP A 132 0.51 -10.46 6.31
CA TRP A 132 1.31 -11.68 6.08
C TRP A 132 0.54 -12.99 6.27
N ARG A 133 0.39 -13.75 5.19
CA ARG A 133 -0.26 -15.08 5.16
C ARG A 133 0.68 -16.12 4.59
N GLU A 134 0.40 -17.38 4.86
CA GLU A 134 1.21 -18.51 4.38
C GLU A 134 1.42 -18.52 2.85
N THR A 135 0.46 -18.02 2.07
CA THR A 135 0.53 -17.98 0.60
C THR A 135 1.28 -16.76 0.03
N PHE A 136 1.68 -15.79 0.86
CA PHE A 136 2.34 -14.58 0.37
C PHE A 136 3.70 -14.86 -0.25
N SER A 137 4.43 -15.87 0.26
CA SER A 137 5.74 -16.26 -0.26
C SER A 137 5.68 -16.59 -1.75
N GLN A 138 4.71 -17.39 -2.19
CA GLN A 138 4.54 -17.72 -3.61
C GLN A 138 4.13 -16.50 -4.43
N LEU A 139 3.17 -15.72 -3.92
CA LEU A 139 2.60 -14.57 -4.62
C LEU A 139 3.63 -13.45 -4.87
N ILE A 140 4.61 -13.30 -3.98
CA ILE A 140 5.61 -12.23 -4.08
C ILE A 140 6.88 -12.71 -4.76
N SER A 141 7.30 -13.97 -4.55
CA SER A 141 8.54 -14.58 -5.06
C SER A 141 8.44 -15.10 -6.49
N SER A 142 7.24 -15.27 -7.01
CA SER A 142 7.00 -15.65 -8.40
C SER A 142 6.07 -14.64 -9.07
N TYR A 143 6.05 -14.66 -10.41
CA TYR A 143 5.09 -13.85 -11.15
C TYR A 143 3.66 -14.24 -10.74
N SER A 144 2.92 -13.27 -10.21
CA SER A 144 1.48 -13.43 -9.96
C SER A 144 0.73 -13.02 -11.22
N ASN A 145 0.11 -14.00 -11.87
CA ASN A 145 -0.71 -13.77 -13.06
C ASN A 145 -1.80 -12.73 -12.77
N GLU A 146 -2.48 -12.80 -11.63
CA GLU A 146 -3.57 -11.87 -11.29
C GLU A 146 -3.06 -10.44 -11.08
N LEU A 147 -1.89 -10.25 -10.47
CA LEU A 147 -1.30 -8.92 -10.30
C LEU A 147 -0.82 -8.35 -11.63
N GLY A 148 -0.17 -9.17 -12.46
CA GLY A 148 0.26 -8.80 -13.80
C GLY A 148 -0.92 -8.41 -14.70
N GLU A 149 -1.95 -9.24 -14.76
CA GLU A 149 -3.20 -9.00 -15.50
C GLU A 149 -3.91 -7.72 -15.03
N LEU A 150 -3.99 -7.49 -13.71
CA LEU A 150 -4.55 -6.24 -13.18
C LEU A 150 -3.75 -5.02 -13.64
N CYS A 151 -2.42 -5.08 -13.57
CA CYS A 151 -1.56 -3.99 -14.00
C CYS A 151 -1.70 -3.71 -15.51
N GLU A 152 -1.75 -4.74 -16.34
CA GLU A 152 -1.97 -4.62 -17.78
C GLU A 152 -3.32 -3.96 -18.11
N GLU A 153 -4.40 -4.44 -17.49
CA GLU A 153 -5.76 -3.92 -17.72
C GLU A 153 -5.90 -2.46 -17.26
N LEU A 154 -5.25 -2.08 -16.15
CA LEU A 154 -5.22 -0.70 -15.68
C LEU A 154 -4.40 0.22 -16.59
N GLU A 155 -3.28 -0.25 -17.15
CA GLU A 155 -2.49 0.53 -18.09
C GLU A 155 -3.22 0.82 -19.41
N ILE A 156 -4.05 -0.11 -19.87
CA ILE A 156 -4.89 0.07 -21.07
C ILE A 156 -6.00 1.11 -20.80
N GLN A 157 -6.49 1.18 -19.56
CA GLN A 157 -7.61 2.02 -19.16
C GLN A 157 -7.13 3.24 -18.35
N GLU A 158 -6.56 4.24 -19.02
CA GLU A 158 -6.06 5.45 -18.34
C GLU A 158 -7.12 6.14 -17.45
N GLU A 159 -8.36 6.23 -17.94
CA GLU A 159 -9.48 6.83 -17.20
C GLU A 159 -9.76 6.12 -15.86
N MET A 160 -9.47 4.81 -15.80
CA MET A 160 -9.64 4.00 -14.60
C MET A 160 -8.66 4.41 -13.51
N ILE A 161 -7.39 4.56 -13.88
CA ILE A 161 -6.34 5.01 -12.94
C ILE A 161 -6.73 6.38 -12.37
N CYS A 162 -7.10 7.32 -13.25
CA CYS A 162 -7.56 8.65 -12.85
C CYS A 162 -8.75 8.60 -11.87
N GLN A 163 -9.70 7.69 -12.09
CA GLN A 163 -10.86 7.56 -11.21
C GLN A 163 -10.49 6.95 -9.85
N LEU A 164 -9.59 5.96 -9.80
CA LEU A 164 -9.10 5.39 -8.53
C LEU A 164 -8.35 6.44 -7.71
N GLU A 165 -7.44 7.18 -8.35
CA GLU A 165 -6.73 8.30 -7.72
C GLU A 165 -7.73 9.33 -7.19
N LYS A 166 -8.68 9.78 -8.03
CA LYS A 166 -9.71 10.75 -7.64
C LYS A 166 -10.51 10.28 -6.42
N ASN A 167 -10.94 9.01 -6.40
CA ASN A 167 -11.68 8.46 -5.27
C ASN A 167 -10.84 8.49 -3.98
N LEU A 168 -9.54 8.19 -4.06
CA LEU A 168 -8.63 8.27 -2.92
C LEU A 168 -8.38 9.71 -2.48
N HIS A 169 -8.20 10.65 -3.41
CA HIS A 169 -8.08 12.07 -3.10
C HIS A 169 -9.32 12.57 -2.34
N GLU A 170 -10.53 12.31 -2.85
CA GLU A 170 -11.80 12.69 -2.19
C GLU A 170 -11.96 12.02 -0.80
N GLU A 171 -11.45 10.82 -0.62
CA GLU A 171 -11.51 10.08 0.64
C GLU A 171 -10.50 10.61 1.67
N LEU A 172 -9.29 10.97 1.24
CA LEU A 172 -8.19 11.44 2.09
C LEU A 172 -8.16 12.95 2.32
N GLU A 173 -8.92 13.74 1.57
CA GLU A 173 -9.11 15.17 1.87
C GLU A 173 -9.98 15.40 3.12
N LYS A 174 -10.87 14.45 3.46
CA LYS A 174 -11.76 14.52 4.63
C LYS A 174 -11.02 14.73 5.96
N PRO A 175 -9.90 14.03 6.25
CA PRO A 175 -9.11 14.30 7.45
C PRO A 175 -8.34 15.64 7.44
N GLN A 176 -8.36 16.44 6.35
CA GLN A 176 -7.69 17.75 6.22
C GLN A 176 -6.18 17.79 6.53
N ASP A 177 -5.51 16.63 6.52
CA ASP A 177 -4.10 16.52 6.89
C ASP A 177 -3.12 16.60 5.68
N GLY A 178 -3.63 16.87 4.47
CA GLY A 178 -2.82 16.99 3.25
C GLY A 178 -2.33 15.68 2.62
N TRP A 179 -2.70 14.52 3.18
CA TRP A 179 -2.20 13.21 2.73
C TRP A 179 -2.53 12.84 1.29
N ALA A 180 -3.56 13.44 0.72
CA ALA A 180 -3.96 13.23 -0.66
C ALA A 180 -2.81 13.54 -1.65
N GLU A 181 -1.88 14.42 -1.31
CA GLU A 181 -0.76 14.77 -2.20
C GLU A 181 0.20 13.61 -2.50
N PHE A 182 0.20 12.55 -1.66
CA PHE A 182 1.05 11.38 -1.79
C PHE A 182 0.41 10.28 -2.65
N ILE A 183 -0.80 10.50 -3.16
CA ILE A 183 -1.49 9.53 -4.01
C ILE A 183 -1.07 9.75 -5.46
N LYS A 184 -0.46 8.72 -6.04
CA LYS A 184 -0.21 8.62 -7.47
C LYS A 184 0.09 7.17 -7.86
N PHE A 185 -0.50 6.73 -8.96
CA PHE A 185 -0.28 5.41 -9.50
C PHE A 185 1.13 5.26 -10.07
N ASN A 186 1.87 4.27 -9.57
CA ASN A 186 3.22 3.96 -10.01
C ASN A 186 3.20 3.09 -11.29
N ARG A 187 3.20 3.78 -12.44
CA ARG A 187 3.19 3.14 -13.76
C ARG A 187 4.44 2.33 -14.05
N GLU A 188 5.59 2.76 -13.55
CA GLU A 188 6.84 2.03 -13.77
C GLU A 188 6.80 0.66 -13.10
N MET A 189 6.36 0.63 -11.84
CA MET A 189 6.12 -0.61 -11.11
C MET A 189 5.06 -1.46 -11.80
N ALA A 190 3.92 -0.87 -12.21
CA ALA A 190 2.86 -1.59 -12.90
C ALA A 190 3.36 -2.27 -14.20
N ARG A 191 4.17 -1.58 -15.00
CA ARG A 191 4.76 -2.10 -16.24
C ARG A 191 5.70 -3.26 -16.02
N GLY A 192 6.50 -3.22 -14.95
CA GLY A 192 7.39 -4.34 -14.67
C GLY A 192 6.62 -5.53 -14.12
N LEU A 193 5.65 -5.30 -13.24
CA LEU A 193 4.75 -6.35 -12.74
C LEU A 193 4.01 -7.04 -13.89
N SER A 194 3.45 -6.30 -14.86
CA SER A 194 2.78 -6.89 -16.04
C SER A 194 3.71 -7.67 -16.96
N LYS A 195 5.02 -7.40 -16.90
CA LYS A 195 6.06 -8.11 -17.68
C LYS A 195 6.73 -9.26 -16.95
N GLY A 196 6.25 -9.63 -15.76
CA GLY A 196 6.79 -10.77 -15.02
C GLY A 196 7.79 -10.43 -13.93
N VAL A 197 8.08 -9.15 -13.67
CA VAL A 197 8.97 -8.77 -12.56
C VAL A 197 8.29 -9.15 -11.23
N PRO A 198 8.92 -9.97 -10.37
CA PRO A 198 8.35 -10.32 -9.08
C PRO A 198 8.16 -9.12 -8.16
N PHE A 199 7.12 -9.13 -7.32
CA PHE A 199 6.82 -8.01 -6.43
C PHE A 199 7.95 -7.72 -5.41
N TYR A 200 8.70 -8.74 -4.99
CA TYR A 200 9.80 -8.55 -4.03
C TYR A 200 10.95 -7.69 -4.57
N GLU A 201 11.08 -7.56 -5.90
CA GLU A 201 12.07 -6.67 -6.53
C GLU A 201 11.75 -5.19 -6.24
N TYR A 202 10.48 -4.88 -5.98
CA TYR A 202 10.01 -3.53 -5.61
C TYR A 202 9.94 -3.32 -4.11
N VAL A 203 9.51 -4.34 -3.36
CA VAL A 203 9.31 -4.22 -1.90
C VAL A 203 9.92 -5.41 -1.16
N CYS A 204 10.94 -5.11 -0.36
CA CYS A 204 11.66 -6.11 0.43
C CYS A 204 10.75 -6.84 1.44
N PRO A 205 10.57 -8.17 1.36
CA PRO A 205 9.79 -8.91 2.36
C PRO A 205 10.52 -8.96 3.71
N PRO A 206 9.82 -8.87 4.85
CA PRO A 206 10.43 -8.79 6.19
C PRO A 206 11.24 -10.04 6.56
N TYR A 207 11.01 -11.17 5.90
CA TYR A 207 11.65 -12.47 6.20
C TYR A 207 12.68 -12.93 5.15
N GLN A 208 13.24 -12.00 4.36
CA GLN A 208 14.20 -12.34 3.29
C GLN A 208 15.50 -13.01 3.80
N LEU A 209 15.79 -13.01 5.11
CA LEU A 209 16.91 -13.79 5.67
C LEU A 209 16.79 -15.31 5.40
N TYR A 210 15.57 -15.84 5.21
CA TYR A 210 15.39 -17.23 4.75
C TYR A 210 15.80 -17.42 3.28
N PHE A 211 15.59 -16.41 2.43
CA PHE A 211 15.88 -16.48 0.99
C PHE A 211 17.35 -16.15 0.64
N CYS A 212 18.00 -15.25 1.39
CA CYS A 212 19.42 -14.94 1.25
C CYS A 212 20.32 -16.15 1.56
N GLN A 213 19.92 -17.02 2.51
CA GLN A 213 20.68 -18.22 2.84
C GLN A 213 20.51 -19.36 1.81
N SER A 214 19.39 -19.41 1.09
CA SER A 214 19.15 -20.40 0.03
C SER A 214 19.77 -20.00 -1.32
N GLY A 215 19.94 -18.70 -1.60
CA GLY A 215 20.59 -18.21 -2.82
C GLY A 215 22.12 -18.39 -2.82
N GLN A 216 22.78 -18.25 -1.67
CA GLN A 216 24.23 -18.44 -1.56
C GLN A 216 24.69 -19.91 -1.69
N LYS A 217 23.80 -20.88 -1.46
CA LYS A 217 24.12 -22.31 -1.66
C LYS A 217 24.11 -22.75 -3.13
N LEU A 218 23.54 -21.96 -4.05
CA LEU A 218 23.49 -22.30 -5.48
C LEU A 218 24.61 -21.67 -6.31
N MET A 219 25.40 -20.74 -5.76
CA MET A 219 26.55 -20.13 -6.45
C MET A 219 27.92 -20.62 -5.96
N THR A 220 27.97 -21.64 -5.10
CA THR A 220 29.22 -22.25 -4.60
C THR A 220 29.47 -23.66 -5.12
N GLN A 221 28.70 -24.11 -6.12
CA GLN A 221 28.94 -25.36 -6.86
C GLN A 221 28.88 -25.11 -8.37
N SER A 222 29.94 -24.52 -8.91
CA SER A 222 30.26 -24.55 -10.35
C SER A 222 31.76 -24.30 -10.51
#